data_AF-A0A1W9TL77-F1
#
_entry.id   AF-A0A1W9TL77-F1
#
_cell.length_a   1.000
_cell.length_b   1.000
_cell.length_c   1.000
_cell.angle_alpha   90.00
_cell.angle_beta   90.00
_cell.angle_gamma   90.00
#
_symmetry.space_group_name_H-M   'P 1'
#
loop_
_entity.id
_entity.type
_entity.pdbx_description
1 polymer ?
#
loop_
_entity_poly.entity_id
_entity_poly.type
_entity_poly.pdbx_seq_one_letter_code
_entity_poly.pdbx_strand_id
1 'polypeptide(L)'
;MEVIEIEILSKTKYIKILRESMKYFLRLNDYDNEEQIFFMELALNEAVANVIEHTYEFDEEKKIIIKFEIDNNQFKVYIRD
;
A
#
# COMPACT_ATOMS: atom_id res chain seq x y z
N MET A 1 -15.34 1.00 10.90
CA MET A 1 -14.13 1.71 10.44
C MET A 1 -13.03 0.69 10.55
N GLU A 2 -12.53 0.24 9.41
CA GLU A 2 -11.53 -0.82 9.36
C GLU A 2 -10.18 -0.22 9.00
N VAL A 3 -9.13 -0.67 9.68
CA VAL A 3 -7.80 -0.07 9.55
C VAL A 3 -6.72 -1.12 9.75
N ILE A 4 -5.70 -1.09 8.88
CA ILE A 4 -4.45 -1.80 9.11
C ILE A 4 -3.27 -0.87 8.82
N GLU A 5 -2.18 -1.06 9.57
CA GLU A 5 -0.92 -0.34 9.40
C GLU A 5 0.20 -1.35 9.21
N ILE A 6 1.07 -1.09 8.24
CA ILE A 6 2.17 -1.96 7.84
C ILE A 6 3.44 -1.11 7.79
N GLU A 7 4.44 -1.50 8.59
CA GLU A 7 5.79 -0.94 8.52
C GLU A 7 6.69 -1.90 7.73
N ILE A 8 7.35 -1.39 6.69
CA ILE A 8 8.35 -2.14 5.92
C ILE A 8 9.65 -1.34 5.84
N LEU A 9 10.76 -2.04 5.59
CA LEU A 9 11.95 -1.39 5.06
C LEU A 9 11.73 -1.03 3.58
N SER A 10 12.42 0.00 3.10
CA SER A 10 12.44 0.52 1.73
C SER A 10 13.11 -0.43 0.71
N LYS A 11 12.71 -1.71 0.71
CA LYS A 11 13.20 -2.73 -0.22
C LYS A 11 12.12 -3.09 -1.22
N THR A 12 12.45 -3.06 -2.51
CA THR A 12 11.52 -3.33 -3.62
C THR A 12 10.78 -4.67 -3.49
N LYS A 13 11.42 -5.69 -2.89
CA LYS A 13 10.81 -6.99 -2.62
C LYS A 13 9.54 -6.93 -1.76
N TYR A 14 9.39 -5.89 -0.92
CA TYR A 14 8.24 -5.74 -0.04
C TYR A 14 7.04 -5.06 -0.72
N ILE A 15 7.21 -4.46 -1.90
CA ILE A 15 6.09 -3.88 -2.68
C ILE A 15 5.04 -4.95 -2.99
N LYS A 16 5.48 -6.18 -3.34
CA LYS A 16 4.55 -7.30 -3.56
C LYS A 16 3.74 -7.60 -2.31
N ILE A 17 4.36 -7.59 -1.12
CA ILE A 17 3.65 -7.85 0.14
C ILE A 17 2.56 -6.78 0.35
N LEU A 18 2.88 -5.51 0.14
CA LEU A 18 1.91 -4.43 0.30
C LEU A 18 0.70 -4.57 -0.64
N ARG A 19 0.93 -4.95 -1.90
CA ARG A 19 -0.16 -5.20 -2.86
C ARG A 19 -1.07 -6.36 -2.43
N GLU A 20 -0.47 -7.49 -2.06
CA GLU A 20 -1.25 -8.66 -1.61
C GLU A 20 -1.99 -8.36 -0.30
N SER A 21 -1.36 -7.65 0.64
CA SER A 21 -2.01 -7.19 1.87
C SER A 21 -3.18 -6.26 1.60
N MET A 22 -3.04 -5.32 0.66
CA MET A 22 -4.11 -4.41 0.26
C MET A 22 -5.27 -5.20 -0.37
N LYS A 23 -4.98 -6.09 -1.32
CA LYS A 23 -5.98 -6.93 -1.98
C LYS A 23 -6.76 -7.76 -0.97
N TYR A 24 -6.06 -8.37 -0.02
CA TYR A 24 -6.69 -9.16 1.04
C TYR A 24 -7.54 -8.29 1.97
N PHE A 25 -7.04 -7.12 2.37
CA PHE A 25 -7.77 -6.17 3.21
C PHE A 25 -9.06 -5.67 2.52
N LEU A 26 -9.01 -5.36 1.22
CA LEU A 26 -10.17 -4.97 0.43
C LEU A 26 -11.23 -6.08 0.38
N ARG A 27 -10.81 -7.32 0.05
CA ARG A 27 -11.72 -8.47 -0.01
C ARG A 27 -12.35 -8.83 1.34
N LEU A 28 -11.62 -8.66 2.44
CA LEU A 28 -12.17 -8.83 3.79
C LEU A 28 -13.29 -7.81 4.10
N ASN A 29 -13.38 -6.73 3.33
CA ASN A 29 -14.33 -5.64 3.50
C ASN A 29 -15.33 -5.56 2.33
N ASP A 30 -15.56 -6.66 1.63
CA ASP A 30 -16.54 -6.79 0.53
C ASP A 30 -16.21 -5.91 -0.71
N TYR A 31 -14.95 -5.50 -0.88
CA TYR A 31 -14.46 -4.87 -2.12
C TYR A 31 -13.90 -5.95 -3.06
N ASP A 32 -14.75 -6.43 -3.99
CA ASP A 32 -14.42 -7.55 -4.90
C ASP A 32 -14.29 -7.16 -6.39
N ASN A 33 -14.38 -5.87 -6.73
CA ASN A 33 -14.22 -5.43 -8.12
C ASN A 33 -12.74 -5.54 -8.55
N GLU A 34 -12.39 -6.61 -9.28
CA GLU A 34 -11.01 -6.88 -9.68
C GLU A 34 -10.38 -5.78 -10.55
N GLU A 35 -11.15 -5.08 -11.38
CA GLU A 35 -10.63 -3.96 -12.18
C GLU A 35 -10.23 -2.78 -11.29
N GLN A 36 -11.07 -2.43 -10.31
CA GLN A 36 -10.75 -1.39 -9.32
C GLN A 36 -9.57 -1.79 -8.44
N ILE A 37 -9.53 -3.06 -7.99
CA ILE A 37 -8.40 -3.60 -7.21
C ILE A 37 -7.10 -3.46 -8.00
N PHE A 38 -7.11 -3.84 -9.29
CA PHE A 38 -5.95 -3.70 -10.16
C PHE A 38 -5.47 -2.24 -10.29
N PHE A 39 -6.38 -1.28 -10.46
CA PHE A 39 -6.01 0.14 -10.49
C PHE A 39 -5.42 0.63 -9.16
N MET A 40 -5.99 0.20 -8.03
CA MET A 40 -5.44 0.51 -6.71
C MET A 40 -4.05 -0.11 -6.53
N GLU A 41 -3.82 -1.33 -7.04
CA GLU A 41 -2.51 -2.00 -6.99
C GLU A 41 -1.45 -1.23 -7.77
N LEU A 42 -1.80 -0.71 -8.95
CA LEU A 42 -0.92 0.15 -9.74
C LEU A 42 -0.60 1.44 -8.99
N ALA A 43 -1.60 2.10 -8.41
CA ALA A 43 -1.41 3.34 -7.66
C ALA A 43 -0.51 3.13 -6.42
N LEU A 44 -0.74 2.06 -5.65
CA LEU A 44 0.11 1.70 -4.51
C LEU A 44 1.54 1.38 -4.96
N ASN A 45 1.70 0.61 -6.04
CA ASN A 45 3.01 0.28 -6.59
C ASN A 45 3.80 1.53 -6.98
N GLU A 46 3.18 2.43 -7.72
CA GLU A 46 3.77 3.69 -8.17
C GLU A 46 4.15 4.59 -6.99
N ALA A 47 3.25 4.75 -6.01
CA ALA A 47 3.51 5.61 -4.86
C ALA A 47 4.65 5.08 -3.98
N VAL A 48 4.71 3.77 -3.73
CA VAL A 48 5.81 3.16 -2.94
C VAL A 48 7.12 3.16 -3.73
N ALA A 49 7.09 2.89 -5.03
CA ALA A 49 8.27 2.98 -5.89
C ALA A 49 8.85 4.41 -5.85
N ASN A 50 8.02 5.44 -5.99
CA ASN A 50 8.47 6.83 -5.91
C ASN A 50 9.14 7.17 -4.56
N VAL A 51 8.64 6.64 -3.43
CA VAL A 51 9.32 6.81 -2.13
C VAL A 51 10.70 6.13 -2.15
N ILE A 52 10.79 4.88 -2.58
CA ILE A 52 12.05 4.13 -2.60
C ILE A 52 13.07 4.78 -3.55
N GLU A 53 12.66 5.15 -4.76
CA GLU A 53 13.55 5.62 -5.81
C GLU A 53 13.92 7.10 -5.66
N HIS A 54 12.94 7.96 -5.35
CA HIS A 54 13.12 9.41 -5.40
C HIS A 54 13.25 10.06 -4.02
N THR A 55 12.66 9.47 -2.98
CA THR A 55 12.75 10.04 -1.61
C THR A 55 13.92 9.44 -0.85
N TYR A 56 14.13 8.13 -0.96
CA TYR A 56 15.17 7.40 -0.24
C TYR A 56 16.39 7.01 -1.08
N GLU A 57 16.38 7.28 -2.39
CA GLU A 57 17.50 6.97 -3.28
C GLU A 57 18.01 5.51 -3.14
N PHE A 58 17.08 4.57 -2.95
CA PHE A 58 17.34 3.14 -2.71
C PHE A 58 18.08 2.81 -1.39
N ASP A 59 18.14 3.72 -0.42
CA ASP A 59 18.59 3.39 0.95
C ASP A 59 17.63 2.38 1.58
N GLU A 60 18.04 1.11 1.67
CA GLU A 60 17.26 -0.03 2.16
C GLU A 60 17.05 -0.06 3.69
N GLU A 61 17.65 0.86 4.46
CA GLU A 61 17.49 0.94 5.92
C GLU A 61 16.35 1.87 6.34
N LYS A 62 15.86 2.71 5.41
CA LYS A 62 14.72 3.58 5.65
C LYS A 62 13.43 2.78 5.80
N LYS A 63 12.49 3.36 6.53
CA LYS A 63 11.19 2.75 6.82
C LYS A 63 10.11 3.44 6.00
N ILE A 64 9.12 2.67 5.58
CA ILE A 64 7.90 3.17 4.97
C ILE A 64 6.74 2.65 5.82
N ILE A 65 5.91 3.56 6.29
CA ILE A 65 4.68 3.23 7.02
C ILE A 65 3.52 3.41 6.05
N ILE A 66 2.78 2.33 5.82
CA ILE A 66 1.60 2.30 4.96
C ILE A 66 0.38 2.01 5.83
N LYS A 67 -0.64 2.86 5.73
CA LYS A 67 -1.91 2.68 6.41
C LYS A 67 -3.03 2.53 5.39
N PHE A 68 -3.81 1.46 5.54
CA PHE A 68 -5.05 1.23 4.81
C PHE A 68 -6.23 1.53 5.72
N GLU A 69 -7.19 2.31 5.24
CA GLU A 69 -8.34 2.75 6.01
C GLU A 69 -9.60 2.64 5.15
N ILE A 70 -10.65 2.01 5.68
CA ILE A 70 -11.99 2.03 5.12
C ILE A 70 -12.91 2.77 6.07
N ASP A 71 -13.39 3.91 5.60
CA ASP A 71 -14.34 4.77 6.31
C ASP A 71 -15.41 5.27 5.34
N ASN A 72 -16.68 5.22 5.72
CA ASN A 72 -17.82 5.67 4.90
C ASN A 72 -17.79 5.15 3.44
N ASN A 73 -17.47 3.87 3.26
CA ASN A 73 -17.34 3.21 1.95
C ASN A 73 -16.22 3.79 1.05
N GLN A 74 -15.28 4.53 1.62
CA GLN A 74 -14.09 5.02 0.95
C GLN A 74 -12.85 4.29 1.47
N PHE A 75 -12.11 3.69 0.53
CA PHE A 75 -10.79 3.17 0.79
C PHE A 75 -9.75 4.28 0.65
N LYS A 76 -8.91 4.44 1.67
CA LYS A 76 -7.82 5.43 1.72
C LYS A 76 -6.51 4.70 2.00
N VAL A 77 -5.47 5.14 1.31
CA VAL A 77 -4.09 4.71 1.55
C VAL A 77 -3.29 5.91 1.97
N TYR A 78 -2.60 5.80 3.11
CA TYR A 78 -1.64 6.79 3.57
C TYR A 78 -0.25 6.15 3.50
N ILE A 79 0.71 6.88 2.94
CA ILE A 79 2.11 6.48 2.85
C ILE A 79 2.91 7.55 3.56
N ARG A 80 3.78 7.11 4.47
CA ARG A 80 4.71 7.97 5.19
C ARG A 80 6.11 7.41 5.06
N ASP A 81 6.98 8.20 4.47
CA ASP A 81 8.43 8.13 4.58
C ASP A 81 8.89 8.70 5.94
#